data_AF-A0A4P5WTJ7-F1
#
_entry.id   AF-A0A4P5WTJ7-F1
#
_cell.length_a   1.000
_cell.length_b   1.000
_cell.length_c   1.000
_cell.angle_alpha   90.00
_cell.angle_beta   90.00
_cell.angle_gamma   90.00
#
_symmetry.space_group_name_H-M   'P 1'
#
loop_
_entity.id
_entity.type
_entity.pdbx_description
1 polymer ?
#
loop_
_entity_poly.entity_id
_entity_poly.type
_entity_poly.pdbx_seq_one_letter_code
_entity_poly.pdbx_strand_id
1 'polypeptide(L)'
;MTPPPVLISLRHFCLTSLKAFAALLFASVLTAAAADEPQNLQIYVLLGQSNMAGRGQLEKTREPLHPKILMLTREERWEPASEPLHFDKSIAGAGLGASFALRMAAAEPQALIGLVPCAVGGTPLSRWQKGEDLYEQAMKRIRTAQKAGVVRGVLWHQGENDALDVQKAESYGRRLAKMVGDLRQDIGNSELPFVAGTLGDFLSDDASGNPYHWRTVNAQLQLLPGLTAGTAIVDAGGLQPKSDGVHFDTPSLRTLGERYAAAMLKLQQAKVENSR
;
A
#
# COMPACT_ATOMS: atom_id res chain seq x y z
N MET A 1 -108.60 -26.21 -11.28
CA MET A 1 -107.74 -26.55 -10.12
C MET A 1 -106.83 -25.36 -9.85
N THR A 2 -107.24 -24.51 -8.91
CA THR A 2 -106.36 -23.76 -7.99
C THR A 2 -105.59 -24.76 -7.09
N PRO A 3 -104.46 -24.44 -6.43
CA PRO A 3 -104.21 -23.18 -5.70
C PRO A 3 -102.77 -22.55 -5.81
N PRO A 4 -102.60 -21.33 -5.26
CA PRO A 4 -101.32 -20.66 -4.94
C PRO A 4 -100.86 -21.10 -3.51
N PRO A 5 -99.86 -20.54 -2.74
CA PRO A 5 -99.61 -19.09 -2.55
C PRO A 5 -98.25 -18.60 -1.96
N VAL A 6 -98.22 -17.29 -1.68
CA VAL A 6 -97.64 -16.60 -0.48
C VAL A 6 -96.15 -16.26 -0.38
N LEU A 7 -95.96 -14.95 -0.12
CA LEU A 7 -94.80 -14.22 0.40
C LEU A 7 -94.44 -14.56 1.86
N ILE A 8 -93.14 -14.55 2.19
CA ILE A 8 -92.55 -14.20 3.51
C ILE A 8 -91.20 -13.52 3.19
N SER A 9 -90.90 -12.23 3.41
CA SER A 9 -90.94 -11.33 4.57
C SER A 9 -89.61 -11.26 5.36
N LEU A 10 -89.19 -9.99 5.60
CA LEU A 10 -88.28 -9.42 6.64
C LEU A 10 -86.78 -9.77 6.57
N ARG A 11 -85.93 -8.81 6.20
CA ARG A 11 -85.23 -7.81 7.07
C ARG A 11 -84.32 -8.43 8.13
N HIS A 12 -83.04 -8.01 8.12
CA HIS A 12 -82.18 -7.50 9.22
C HIS A 12 -80.71 -7.85 8.91
N PHE A 13 -79.88 -6.86 8.51
CA PHE A 13 -78.99 -6.05 9.36
C PHE A 13 -77.72 -6.78 9.84
N CYS A 14 -76.57 -6.44 9.26
CA CYS A 14 -75.27 -6.16 9.93
C CYS A 14 -74.22 -5.89 8.84
N LEU A 15 -73.84 -4.64 8.57
CA LEU A 15 -72.66 -4.00 9.17
C LEU A 15 -71.42 -4.92 9.14
N THR A 16 -70.48 -4.68 8.24
CA THR A 16 -69.18 -4.05 8.56
C THR A 16 -68.22 -4.09 7.38
N SER A 17 -67.52 -2.97 7.24
CA SER A 17 -66.30 -2.69 6.48
C SER A 17 -65.43 -3.89 6.05
N LEU A 18 -64.86 -3.83 4.84
CA LEU A 18 -63.40 -3.77 4.70
C LEU A 18 -62.94 -3.31 3.31
N LYS A 19 -61.90 -2.49 3.34
CA LYS A 19 -61.19 -1.84 2.24
C LYS A 19 -60.53 -2.88 1.32
N ALA A 20 -60.77 -2.82 0.02
CA ALA A 20 -59.89 -3.45 -0.96
C ALA A 20 -58.96 -2.37 -1.53
N PHE A 21 -57.74 -2.35 -0.99
CA PHE A 21 -56.63 -1.49 -1.38
C PHE A 21 -56.19 -1.88 -2.80
N ALA A 22 -56.37 -0.98 -3.77
CA ALA A 22 -55.75 -1.11 -5.08
C ALA A 22 -54.25 -0.77 -4.95
N ALA A 23 -53.41 -1.77 -4.71
CA ALA A 23 -51.96 -1.61 -4.79
C ALA A 23 -51.53 -1.64 -6.26
N LEU A 24 -51.36 -0.46 -6.86
CA LEU A 24 -50.62 -0.34 -8.11
C LEU A 24 -49.15 -0.74 -7.85
N LEU A 25 -48.73 -1.84 -8.47
CA LEU A 25 -47.35 -2.27 -8.57
C LEU A 25 -46.56 -1.23 -9.40
N PHE A 26 -45.88 -0.31 -8.72
CA PHE A 26 -44.75 0.39 -9.32
C PHE A 26 -43.59 -0.60 -9.40
N ALA A 27 -43.42 -1.24 -10.56
CA ALA A 27 -42.17 -1.89 -10.92
C ALA A 27 -41.13 -0.78 -11.14
N SER A 28 -40.34 -0.47 -10.11
CA SER A 28 -39.17 0.38 -10.25
C SER A 28 -38.13 -0.36 -11.10
N VAL A 29 -37.89 0.18 -12.28
CA VAL A 29 -36.81 -0.23 -13.16
C VAL A 29 -35.49 0.01 -12.44
N LEU A 30 -34.74 -1.08 -12.24
CA LEU A 30 -33.34 -1.08 -11.84
C LEU A 30 -32.56 -0.16 -12.77
N THR A 31 -32.02 0.92 -12.22
CA THR A 31 -30.76 1.48 -12.67
C THR A 31 -29.83 1.46 -11.47
N ALA A 32 -29.13 0.34 -11.30
CA ALA A 32 -27.89 0.35 -10.54
C ALA A 32 -26.88 1.16 -11.35
N ALA A 33 -26.93 2.48 -11.21
CA ALA A 33 -25.78 3.30 -11.52
C ALA A 33 -24.75 3.06 -10.41
N ALA A 34 -24.09 1.89 -10.45
CA ALA A 34 -22.71 1.81 -10.00
C ALA A 34 -21.91 2.56 -11.07
N ALA A 35 -22.02 3.88 -11.06
CA ALA A 35 -21.04 4.71 -11.73
C ALA A 35 -19.71 4.38 -11.08
N ASP A 36 -18.71 4.02 -11.89
CA ASP A 36 -17.31 4.01 -11.51
C ASP A 36 -16.97 5.40 -10.94
N GLU A 37 -17.23 5.62 -9.65
CA GLU A 37 -16.48 6.63 -8.92
C GLU A 37 -15.03 6.18 -9.05
N PRO A 38 -14.13 6.99 -9.65
CA PRO A 38 -12.73 6.63 -9.69
C PRO A 38 -12.31 6.34 -8.26
N GLN A 39 -11.82 5.12 -8.03
CA GLN A 39 -11.38 4.70 -6.71
C GLN A 39 -10.41 5.76 -6.18
N ASN A 40 -10.89 6.61 -5.27
CA ASN A 40 -10.15 7.77 -4.79
C ASN A 40 -8.95 7.36 -3.90
N LEU A 41 -8.72 6.06 -3.77
CA LEU A 41 -7.63 5.47 -3.04
C LEU A 41 -6.38 5.37 -3.94
N GLN A 42 -5.40 6.23 -3.65
CA GLN A 42 -4.07 6.18 -4.24
C GLN A 42 -3.20 5.23 -3.41
N ILE A 43 -2.84 4.10 -4.02
CA ILE A 43 -2.16 3.01 -3.33
C ILE A 43 -0.63 3.13 -3.48
N TYR A 44 0.06 3.01 -2.36
CA TYR A 44 1.52 2.97 -2.27
C TYR A 44 1.97 1.65 -1.63
N VAL A 45 2.79 0.91 -2.36
CA VAL A 45 3.28 -0.42 -1.93
C VAL A 45 4.61 -0.26 -1.19
N LEU A 46 4.73 -0.86 -0.01
CA LEU A 46 5.90 -0.77 0.85
C LEU A 46 6.67 -2.10 0.83
N LEU A 47 7.76 -2.15 0.06
CA LEU A 47 8.57 -3.34 -0.18
C LEU A 47 9.98 -3.21 0.40
N GLY A 48 10.61 -4.35 0.70
CA GLY A 48 11.99 -4.41 1.16
C GLY A 48 12.14 -5.16 2.47
N GLN A 49 13.04 -4.72 3.35
CA GLN A 49 13.37 -5.42 4.59
C GLN A 49 13.07 -4.61 5.86
N SER A 50 13.81 -4.83 6.95
CA SER A 50 13.49 -4.32 8.28
C SER A 50 13.44 -2.79 8.36
N ASN A 51 14.26 -2.07 7.60
CA ASN A 51 14.24 -0.60 7.56
C ASN A 51 13.06 -0.02 6.76
N MET A 52 12.49 -0.76 5.78
CA MET A 52 11.15 -0.45 5.24
C MET A 52 10.06 -0.80 6.25
N ALA A 53 10.16 -2.00 6.83
CA ALA A 53 9.15 -2.52 7.75
C ALA A 53 9.00 -1.62 8.99
N GLY A 54 10.12 -1.03 9.42
CA GLY A 54 10.20 -0.15 10.57
C GLY A 54 10.65 -0.91 11.81
N ARG A 55 11.70 -0.39 12.46
CA ARG A 55 12.25 -0.87 13.74
C ARG A 55 12.51 0.28 14.73
N GLY A 56 12.07 1.49 14.36
CA GLY A 56 12.15 2.65 15.22
C GLY A 56 11.28 2.48 16.45
N GLN A 57 11.67 3.13 17.54
CA GLN A 57 10.87 3.16 18.76
C GLN A 57 9.56 3.93 18.53
N LEU A 58 8.44 3.33 18.92
CA LEU A 58 7.13 3.98 18.92
C LEU A 58 6.84 4.63 20.26
N GLU A 59 6.06 5.71 20.21
CA GLU A 59 5.34 6.18 21.39
C GLU A 59 4.27 5.16 21.79
N LYS A 60 3.79 5.23 23.04
CA LYS A 60 2.84 4.23 23.57
C LYS A 60 1.47 4.27 22.89
N THR A 61 1.11 5.39 22.27
CA THR A 61 -0.19 5.60 21.64
C THR A 61 -0.18 5.09 20.19
N ARG A 62 -1.24 4.37 19.80
CA ARG A 62 -1.42 3.79 18.45
C ARG A 62 -2.50 4.53 17.67
N GLU A 63 -2.57 5.84 17.86
CA GLU A 63 -3.58 6.65 17.18
C GLU A 63 -3.40 6.58 15.66
N PRO A 64 -4.50 6.62 14.90
CA PRO A 64 -4.41 6.71 13.44
C PRO A 64 -3.60 7.92 13.00
N LEU A 65 -2.76 7.75 11.98
CA LEU A 65 -1.90 8.81 11.45
C LEU A 65 -2.71 10.02 10.96
N HIS A 66 -3.79 9.75 10.23
CA HIS A 66 -4.66 10.75 9.64
C HIS A 66 -5.94 10.07 9.10
N PRO A 67 -7.14 10.70 9.14
CA PRO A 67 -8.39 10.10 8.67
C PRO A 67 -8.41 9.73 7.16
N LYS A 68 -7.51 10.30 6.35
CA LYS A 68 -7.37 10.00 4.92
C LYS A 68 -6.29 8.95 4.60
N ILE A 69 -5.62 8.40 5.61
CA ILE A 69 -4.56 7.41 5.41
C ILE A 69 -5.06 6.07 5.92
N LEU A 70 -5.13 5.12 5.00
CA LEU A 70 -5.54 3.74 5.25
C LEU A 70 -4.34 2.81 5.08
N MET A 71 -4.37 1.66 5.75
CA MET A 71 -3.45 0.56 5.51
C MET A 71 -4.22 -0.73 5.25
N LEU A 72 -3.69 -1.56 4.35
CA LEU A 72 -4.18 -2.92 4.17
C LEU A 72 -3.63 -3.79 5.31
N THR A 73 -4.49 -4.32 6.18
CA THR A 73 -4.08 -5.13 7.33
C THR A 73 -3.62 -6.53 6.91
N ARG A 74 -3.12 -7.33 7.86
CA ARG A 74 -2.73 -8.73 7.62
C ARG A 74 -3.88 -9.55 7.04
N GLU A 75 -5.10 -9.30 7.50
CA GLU A 75 -6.31 -9.98 7.03
C GLU A 75 -6.88 -9.37 5.74
N GLU A 76 -6.12 -8.54 5.05
CA GLU A 76 -6.47 -7.91 3.77
C GLU A 76 -7.72 -7.00 3.86
N ARG A 77 -7.91 -6.32 4.99
CA ARG A 77 -8.93 -5.27 5.17
C ARG A 77 -8.30 -3.88 5.16
N TRP A 78 -9.01 -2.90 4.63
CA TRP A 78 -8.61 -1.49 4.75
C TRP A 78 -9.06 -0.93 6.09
N GLU A 79 -8.11 -0.45 6.88
CA GLU A 79 -8.36 0.17 8.19
C GLU A 79 -7.56 1.49 8.28
N PRO A 80 -7.96 2.46 9.13
CA PRO A 80 -7.14 3.65 9.38
C PRO A 80 -5.71 3.25 9.75
N ALA A 81 -4.72 3.87 9.10
CA ALA A 81 -3.33 3.50 9.30
C ALA A 81 -2.83 3.93 10.68
N SER A 82 -2.35 2.98 11.46
CA SER A 82 -1.66 3.19 12.74
C SER A 82 -0.34 2.43 12.73
N GLU A 83 0.69 2.97 13.39
CA GLU A 83 1.94 2.24 13.54
C GLU A 83 1.90 1.17 14.66
N PRO A 84 2.64 0.06 14.49
CA PRO A 84 3.52 -0.27 13.37
C PRO A 84 2.74 -0.64 12.10
N LEU A 85 3.17 -0.08 10.95
CA LEU A 85 2.52 -0.34 9.66
C LEU A 85 2.75 -1.78 9.18
N HIS A 86 3.87 -2.39 9.55
CA HIS A 86 4.20 -3.76 9.17
C HIS A 86 3.98 -4.73 10.32
N PHE A 87 3.72 -5.97 9.94
CA PHE A 87 3.42 -7.08 10.84
C PHE A 87 4.34 -8.28 10.54
N ASP A 88 5.53 -8.02 10.00
CA ASP A 88 6.48 -9.05 9.60
C ASP A 88 7.09 -9.78 10.81
N LYS A 89 7.35 -9.05 11.90
CA LYS A 89 7.91 -9.56 13.16
C LYS A 89 7.30 -8.83 14.36
N SER A 90 7.37 -9.44 15.54
CA SER A 90 6.88 -8.84 16.80
C SER A 90 7.60 -7.53 17.18
N ILE A 91 8.81 -7.32 16.65
CA ILE A 91 9.64 -6.13 16.86
C ILE A 91 9.37 -5.01 15.85
N ALA A 92 8.32 -5.11 15.02
CA ALA A 92 7.94 -4.05 14.12
C ALA A 92 7.62 -2.77 14.91
N GLY A 93 8.11 -1.63 14.42
CA GLY A 93 8.03 -0.34 15.10
C GLY A 93 7.71 0.79 14.14
N ALA A 94 8.21 1.99 14.45
CA ALA A 94 8.10 3.14 13.58
C ALA A 94 8.82 2.87 12.26
N GLY A 95 8.23 3.30 11.15
CA GLY A 95 8.75 3.13 9.80
C GLY A 95 8.67 4.40 8.97
N LEU A 96 9.37 4.41 7.83
CA LEU A 96 9.37 5.54 6.89
C LEU A 96 8.00 5.76 6.22
N GLY A 97 7.17 4.71 6.15
CA GLY A 97 5.86 4.75 5.50
C GLY A 97 4.89 5.76 6.11
N ALA A 98 5.02 6.07 7.41
CA ALA A 98 4.09 6.98 8.08
C ALA A 98 4.30 8.46 7.70
N SER A 99 5.54 8.97 7.76
CA SER A 99 5.83 10.35 7.32
C SER A 99 5.70 10.50 5.81
N PHE A 100 6.03 9.45 5.05
CA PHE A 100 5.71 9.38 3.63
C PHE A 100 4.20 9.63 3.39
N ALA A 101 3.34 8.85 4.04
CA ALA A 101 1.90 8.91 3.83
C ALA A 101 1.31 10.25 4.26
N LEU A 102 1.77 10.82 5.37
CA LEU A 102 1.38 12.16 5.82
C LEU A 102 1.71 13.22 4.77
N ARG A 103 2.91 13.14 4.17
CA ARG A 103 3.33 14.08 3.12
C ARG A 103 2.53 13.90 1.83
N MET A 104 2.22 12.66 1.43
CA MET A 104 1.37 12.39 0.26
C MET A 104 -0.06 12.90 0.48
N ALA A 105 -0.66 12.66 1.66
CA ALA A 105 -2.00 13.14 1.99
C ALA A 105 -2.10 14.68 2.00
N ALA A 106 -1.04 15.37 2.41
CA ALA A 106 -0.97 16.82 2.35
C ALA A 106 -0.86 17.36 0.92
N ALA A 107 -0.15 16.65 0.04
CA ALA A 107 0.04 17.04 -1.36
C ALA A 107 -1.20 16.73 -2.23
N GLU A 108 -1.98 15.71 -1.87
CA GLU A 108 -3.17 15.27 -2.59
C GLU A 108 -4.41 15.38 -1.69
N PRO A 109 -4.88 16.59 -1.33
CA PRO A 109 -5.92 16.76 -0.31
C PRO A 109 -7.28 16.16 -0.69
N GLN A 110 -7.51 15.84 -1.96
CA GLN A 110 -8.73 15.19 -2.41
C GLN A 110 -8.64 13.66 -2.38
N ALA A 111 -7.45 13.09 -2.28
CA ALA A 111 -7.22 11.65 -2.31
C ALA A 111 -7.33 10.98 -0.94
N LEU A 112 -7.70 9.71 -0.95
CA LEU A 112 -7.36 8.77 0.11
C LEU A 112 -6.01 8.14 -0.20
N ILE A 113 -5.15 8.00 0.82
CA ILE A 113 -3.85 7.35 0.68
C ILE A 113 -3.94 5.94 1.23
N GLY A 114 -3.66 4.94 0.41
CA GLY A 114 -3.67 3.53 0.81
C GLY A 114 -2.26 2.97 0.90
N LEU A 115 -1.87 2.46 2.06
CA LEU A 115 -0.58 1.78 2.25
C LEU A 115 -0.76 0.28 2.13
N VAL A 116 0.13 -0.38 1.39
CA VAL A 116 0.20 -1.84 1.30
C VAL A 116 1.53 -2.31 1.89
N PRO A 117 1.57 -2.61 3.20
CA PRO A 117 2.75 -3.15 3.87
C PRO A 117 3.04 -4.57 3.37
N CYS A 118 4.26 -4.78 2.90
CA CYS A 118 4.73 -6.06 2.37
C CYS A 118 6.17 -6.40 2.76
N ALA A 119 6.95 -5.45 3.30
CA ALA A 119 8.34 -5.68 3.66
C ALA A 119 8.55 -6.77 4.72
N VAL A 120 9.65 -7.51 4.61
CA VAL A 120 10.01 -8.63 5.50
C VAL A 120 11.48 -8.55 5.92
N GLY A 121 11.71 -8.41 7.23
CA GLY A 121 13.03 -8.15 7.78
C GLY A 121 14.05 -9.29 7.61
N GLY A 122 15.27 -8.92 7.20
CA GLY A 122 16.40 -9.84 7.03
C GLY A 122 16.37 -10.61 5.72
N THR A 123 15.66 -10.13 4.70
CA THR A 123 15.49 -10.84 3.42
C THR A 123 16.45 -10.31 2.35
N PRO A 124 17.10 -11.20 1.57
CA PRO A 124 17.90 -10.79 0.42
C PRO A 124 17.00 -10.48 -0.80
N LEU A 125 17.50 -9.69 -1.75
CA LEU A 125 16.82 -9.32 -3.00
C LEU A 125 16.48 -10.55 -3.85
N SER A 126 17.18 -11.68 -3.68
CA SER A 126 16.85 -12.92 -4.40
C SER A 126 15.42 -13.38 -4.15
N ARG A 127 14.89 -13.22 -2.93
CA ARG A 127 13.51 -13.62 -2.60
C ARG A 127 12.42 -12.71 -3.14
N TRP A 128 12.83 -11.57 -3.70
CA TRP A 128 11.96 -10.56 -4.29
C TRP A 128 11.94 -10.64 -5.82
N GLN A 129 12.58 -11.64 -6.43
CA GLN A 129 12.49 -11.86 -7.87
C GLN A 129 11.15 -12.52 -8.25
N LYS A 130 10.68 -12.32 -9.48
CA LYS A 130 9.44 -12.94 -9.97
C LYS A 130 9.48 -14.46 -9.80
N GLY A 131 8.39 -15.04 -9.29
CA GLY A 131 8.30 -16.47 -8.98
C GLY A 131 8.83 -16.85 -7.60
N GLU A 132 9.53 -15.94 -6.91
CA GLU A 132 10.01 -16.17 -5.55
C GLU A 132 8.94 -15.79 -4.53
N ASP A 133 9.01 -16.42 -3.37
CA ASP A 133 7.92 -16.44 -2.42
C ASP A 133 7.51 -15.06 -1.85
N LEU A 134 8.43 -14.11 -1.60
CA LEU A 134 8.05 -12.77 -1.12
C LEU A 134 7.46 -11.92 -2.24
N TYR A 135 7.99 -12.07 -3.47
CA TYR A 135 7.41 -11.42 -4.63
C TYR A 135 5.96 -11.87 -4.83
N GLU A 136 5.70 -13.18 -4.81
CA GLU A 136 4.36 -13.72 -5.00
C GLU A 136 3.40 -13.35 -3.85
N GLN A 137 3.88 -13.33 -2.61
CA GLN A 137 3.11 -12.85 -1.46
C GLN A 137 2.75 -11.36 -1.59
N ALA A 138 3.71 -10.52 -2.00
CA ALA A 138 3.46 -9.10 -2.24
C ALA A 138 2.47 -8.90 -3.38
N MET A 139 2.65 -9.59 -4.51
CA MET A 139 1.74 -9.50 -5.65
C MET A 139 0.32 -9.96 -5.33
N LYS A 140 0.14 -10.98 -4.49
CA LYS A 140 -1.20 -11.35 -3.98
C LYS A 140 -1.85 -10.17 -3.24
N ARG A 141 -1.13 -9.54 -2.31
CA ARG A 141 -1.64 -8.38 -1.55
C ARG A 141 -1.91 -7.17 -2.45
N ILE A 142 -1.01 -6.89 -3.40
CA ILE A 142 -1.17 -5.80 -4.37
C ILE A 142 -2.43 -6.02 -5.21
N ARG A 143 -2.67 -7.24 -5.70
CA ARG A 143 -3.89 -7.59 -6.45
C ARG A 143 -5.16 -7.45 -5.61
N THR A 144 -5.12 -7.79 -4.31
CA THR A 144 -6.24 -7.50 -3.41
C THR A 144 -6.46 -5.99 -3.26
N ALA A 145 -5.38 -5.22 -3.10
CA ALA A 145 -5.45 -3.77 -2.96
C ALA A 145 -6.02 -3.07 -4.22
N GLN A 146 -5.65 -3.55 -5.41
CA GLN A 146 -6.14 -3.04 -6.70
C GLN A 146 -7.66 -3.16 -6.90
N LYS A 147 -8.36 -3.96 -6.09
CA LYS A 147 -9.83 -4.01 -6.09
C LYS A 147 -10.47 -2.76 -5.49
N ALA A 148 -9.71 -1.94 -4.77
CA ALA A 148 -10.19 -0.78 -4.02
C ALA A 148 -9.48 0.54 -4.36
N GLY A 149 -8.35 0.50 -5.07
CA GLY A 149 -7.61 1.69 -5.48
C GLY A 149 -6.68 1.47 -6.67
N VAL A 150 -6.02 2.55 -7.08
CA VAL A 150 -5.01 2.53 -8.14
C VAL A 150 -3.62 2.55 -7.52
N VAL A 151 -2.73 1.65 -7.93
CA VAL A 151 -1.32 1.69 -7.50
C VAL A 151 -0.61 2.88 -8.15
N ARG A 152 -0.19 3.83 -7.33
CA ARG A 152 0.46 5.09 -7.74
C ARG A 152 1.95 5.14 -7.50
N GLY A 153 2.49 4.22 -6.72
CA GLY A 153 3.92 4.09 -6.57
C GLY A 153 4.35 2.94 -5.67
N VAL A 154 5.63 2.63 -5.74
CA VAL A 154 6.28 1.60 -4.93
C VAL A 154 7.44 2.24 -4.20
N LEU A 155 7.55 1.93 -2.92
CA LEU A 155 8.69 2.26 -2.08
C LEU A 155 9.49 0.99 -1.85
N TRP A 156 10.79 1.09 -2.03
CA TRP A 156 11.74 0.01 -1.79
C TRP A 156 12.82 0.45 -0.82
N HIS A 157 13.04 -0.30 0.25
CA HIS A 157 14.20 -0.09 1.12
C HIS A 157 14.77 -1.43 1.57
N GLN A 158 15.85 -1.83 0.90
CA GLN A 158 16.56 -3.09 1.12
C GLN A 158 17.94 -3.00 0.49
N GLY A 159 18.85 -3.83 1.00
CA GLY A 159 20.17 -4.08 0.41
C GLY A 159 21.18 -4.56 1.44
N GLU A 160 20.87 -4.37 2.72
CA GLU A 160 21.66 -4.79 3.87
C GLU A 160 22.06 -6.28 3.80
N ASN A 161 21.13 -7.19 3.52
CA ASN A 161 21.48 -8.62 3.45
C ASN A 161 22.37 -8.93 2.22
N ASP A 162 22.11 -8.28 1.08
CA ASP A 162 22.94 -8.44 -0.12
C ASP A 162 24.33 -7.80 0.02
N ALA A 163 24.49 -6.82 0.92
CA ALA A 163 25.77 -6.20 1.23
C ALA A 163 26.72 -7.11 2.03
N LEU A 164 26.24 -8.24 2.57
CA LEU A 164 27.09 -9.26 3.21
C LEU A 164 27.86 -10.14 2.22
N ASP A 165 27.64 -9.94 0.92
CA ASP A 165 28.20 -10.78 -0.14
C ASP A 165 28.61 -9.91 -1.33
N VAL A 166 29.91 -9.88 -1.65
CA VAL A 166 30.46 -9.01 -2.69
C VAL A 166 29.79 -9.19 -4.06
N GLN A 167 29.48 -10.43 -4.46
CA GLN A 167 28.88 -10.72 -5.76
C GLN A 167 27.43 -10.25 -5.81
N LYS A 168 26.69 -10.41 -4.70
CA LYS A 168 25.33 -9.87 -4.59
C LYS A 168 25.34 -8.35 -4.59
N ALA A 169 26.28 -7.73 -3.89
CA ALA A 169 26.43 -6.29 -3.85
C ALA A 169 26.74 -5.70 -5.24
N GLU A 170 27.69 -6.28 -5.98
CA GLU A 170 28.08 -5.80 -7.32
C GLU A 170 26.98 -5.98 -8.39
N SER A 171 26.16 -7.02 -8.25
CA SER A 171 25.07 -7.31 -9.20
C SER A 171 23.73 -6.65 -8.83
N TYR A 172 23.67 -5.95 -7.69
CA TYR A 172 22.43 -5.51 -7.06
C TYR A 172 21.54 -4.66 -7.98
N GLY A 173 22.11 -3.65 -8.64
CA GLY A 173 21.36 -2.69 -9.45
C GLY A 173 20.64 -3.35 -10.64
N ARG A 174 21.30 -4.30 -11.31
CA ARG A 174 20.70 -5.05 -12.43
C ARG A 174 19.58 -5.98 -11.96
N ARG A 175 19.76 -6.68 -10.84
CA ARG A 175 18.73 -7.56 -10.25
C ARG A 175 17.52 -6.77 -9.77
N LEU A 176 17.74 -5.59 -9.19
CA LEU A 176 16.67 -4.69 -8.78
C LEU A 176 15.93 -4.13 -10.00
N ALA A 177 16.64 -3.66 -11.02
CA ALA A 177 16.03 -3.16 -12.26
C ALA A 177 15.15 -4.22 -12.94
N LYS A 178 15.59 -5.49 -12.95
CA LYS A 178 14.78 -6.61 -13.43
C LYS A 178 13.49 -6.77 -12.62
N MET A 179 13.60 -6.83 -11.29
CA MET A 179 12.43 -6.93 -10.40
C MET A 179 11.46 -5.77 -10.59
N VAL A 180 11.95 -4.53 -10.76
CA VAL A 180 11.11 -3.36 -11.05
C VAL A 180 10.33 -3.55 -12.35
N GLY A 181 10.98 -4.04 -13.40
CA GLY A 181 10.32 -4.35 -14.68
C GLY A 181 9.23 -5.41 -14.55
N ASP A 182 9.54 -6.51 -13.86
CA ASP A 182 8.59 -7.59 -13.59
C ASP A 182 7.37 -7.07 -12.79
N LEU A 183 7.62 -6.28 -11.74
CA LEU A 183 6.58 -5.71 -10.88
C LEU A 183 5.64 -4.79 -11.66
N ARG A 184 6.20 -3.92 -12.52
CA ARG A 184 5.43 -3.02 -13.38
C ARG A 184 4.56 -3.77 -14.38
N GLN A 185 5.08 -4.83 -14.97
CA GLN A 185 4.33 -5.70 -15.87
C GLN A 185 3.16 -6.35 -15.13
N ASP A 186 3.39 -6.95 -13.97
CA ASP A 186 2.35 -7.67 -13.22
C ASP A 186 1.32 -6.75 -12.57
N ILE A 187 1.69 -5.50 -12.25
CA ILE A 187 0.76 -4.46 -11.78
C ILE A 187 -0.06 -3.88 -12.95
N GLY A 188 0.44 -3.95 -14.19
CA GLY A 188 -0.20 -3.37 -15.37
C GLY A 188 0.08 -1.87 -15.55
N ASN A 189 1.22 -1.37 -15.04
CA ASN A 189 1.64 0.02 -15.20
C ASN A 189 3.15 0.08 -15.48
N SER A 190 3.52 0.14 -16.76
CA SER A 190 4.91 0.16 -17.25
C SER A 190 5.71 1.39 -16.79
N GLU A 191 5.02 2.46 -16.38
CA GLU A 191 5.62 3.71 -15.93
C GLU A 191 5.40 3.96 -14.43
N LEU A 192 5.06 2.91 -13.66
CA LEU A 192 4.80 3.04 -12.23
C LEU A 192 6.01 3.66 -11.52
N PRO A 193 5.84 4.80 -10.83
CA PRO A 193 6.91 5.39 -10.03
C PRO A 193 7.46 4.42 -8.99
N PHE A 194 8.78 4.31 -8.95
CA PHE A 194 9.48 3.43 -8.00
C PHE A 194 10.59 4.22 -7.31
N VAL A 195 10.49 4.34 -5.99
CA VAL A 195 11.47 5.08 -5.19
C VAL A 195 12.22 4.09 -4.31
N ALA A 196 13.54 4.05 -4.45
CA ALA A 196 14.43 3.30 -3.58
C ALA A 196 15.29 4.23 -2.72
N GLY A 197 15.85 3.72 -1.63
CA GLY A 197 16.70 4.49 -0.73
C GLY A 197 18.05 3.82 -0.56
N THR A 198 19.11 4.62 -0.44
CA THR A 198 20.43 4.11 -0.08
C THR A 198 20.43 3.54 1.34
N LEU A 199 21.35 2.62 1.59
CA LEU A 199 21.62 2.08 2.92
C LEU A 199 22.31 3.15 3.78
N GLY A 200 22.13 3.05 5.10
CA GLY A 200 22.75 3.96 6.07
C GLY A 200 24.27 3.93 6.01
N ASP A 201 24.90 5.10 6.09
CA ASP A 201 26.36 5.26 6.09
C ASP A 201 27.01 4.86 7.44
N PHE A 202 26.19 4.62 8.46
CA PHE A 202 26.59 4.05 9.75
C PHE A 202 26.83 2.54 9.71
N LEU A 203 26.45 1.85 8.63
CA LEU A 203 26.66 0.41 8.52
C LEU A 203 28.15 0.11 8.57
N SER A 204 28.52 -0.76 9.49
CA SER A 204 29.89 -1.21 9.74
C SER A 204 29.97 -2.71 9.54
N ASP A 205 31.18 -3.26 9.66
CA ASP A 205 31.43 -4.70 9.58
C ASP A 205 30.49 -5.47 10.53
N ASP A 206 30.11 -6.69 10.13
CA ASP A 206 29.20 -7.49 10.95
C ASP A 206 29.85 -7.94 12.28
N ALA A 207 29.06 -8.56 13.16
CA ALA A 207 29.55 -9.04 14.47
C ALA A 207 30.70 -10.07 14.39
N SER A 208 30.95 -10.65 13.21
CA SER A 208 32.03 -11.61 12.94
C SER A 208 33.23 -10.95 12.23
N GLY A 209 33.20 -9.64 11.99
CA GLY A 209 34.24 -8.89 11.29
C GLY A 209 34.19 -9.01 9.76
N ASN A 210 33.09 -9.51 9.19
CA ASN A 210 32.94 -9.54 7.74
C ASN A 210 32.59 -8.14 7.21
N PRO A 211 33.23 -7.70 6.11
CA PRO A 211 33.02 -6.38 5.57
C PRO A 211 31.61 -6.23 5.03
N TYR A 212 30.98 -5.13 5.39
CA TYR A 212 29.66 -4.78 4.89
C TYR A 212 29.78 -3.94 3.63
N HIS A 213 29.48 -4.53 2.46
CA HIS A 213 29.64 -3.89 1.15
C HIS A 213 28.53 -2.87 0.83
N TRP A 214 28.05 -2.11 1.81
CA TRP A 214 26.95 -1.14 1.64
C TRP A 214 27.30 -0.04 0.64
N ARG A 215 28.56 0.38 0.56
CA ARG A 215 29.03 1.37 -0.42
C ARG A 215 28.82 0.86 -1.85
N THR A 216 29.10 -0.42 -2.08
CA THR A 216 28.87 -1.08 -3.38
C THR A 216 27.38 -1.15 -3.69
N VAL A 217 26.54 -1.55 -2.73
CA VAL A 217 25.07 -1.55 -2.91
C VAL A 217 24.55 -0.14 -3.19
N ASN A 218 25.00 0.88 -2.45
CA ASN A 218 24.63 2.26 -2.67
C ASN A 218 25.05 2.76 -4.06
N ALA A 219 26.26 2.43 -4.51
CA ALA A 219 26.70 2.74 -5.86
C ALA A 219 25.79 2.07 -6.92
N GLN A 220 25.40 0.81 -6.72
CA GLN A 220 24.47 0.11 -7.60
C GLN A 220 23.06 0.71 -7.59
N LEU A 221 22.55 1.14 -6.43
CA LEU A 221 21.28 1.84 -6.31
C LEU A 221 21.28 3.13 -7.12
N GLN A 222 22.36 3.92 -7.06
CA GLN A 222 22.49 5.17 -7.82
C GLN A 222 22.45 4.97 -9.34
N LEU A 223 22.75 3.77 -9.85
CA LEU A 223 22.63 3.45 -11.28
C LEU A 223 21.19 3.15 -11.72
N LEU A 224 20.27 2.87 -10.79
CA LEU A 224 18.92 2.39 -11.09
C LEU A 224 18.14 3.32 -12.05
N PRO A 225 18.16 4.67 -11.91
CA PRO A 225 17.46 5.56 -12.85
C PRO A 225 17.93 5.45 -14.30
N GLY A 226 19.20 5.06 -14.52
CA GLY A 226 19.74 4.80 -15.86
C GLY A 226 19.44 3.40 -16.39
N LEU A 227 19.12 2.45 -15.51
CA LEU A 227 18.77 1.07 -15.88
C LEU A 227 17.28 0.88 -16.14
N THR A 228 16.44 1.65 -15.45
CA THR A 228 14.98 1.58 -15.57
C THR A 228 14.36 2.96 -15.29
N ALA A 229 13.65 3.50 -16.29
CA ALA A 229 13.04 4.83 -16.21
C ALA A 229 11.96 4.91 -15.13
N GLY A 230 11.54 6.13 -14.76
CA GLY A 230 10.51 6.33 -13.73
C GLY A 230 10.94 5.84 -12.34
N THR A 231 12.25 5.82 -12.07
CA THR A 231 12.81 5.46 -10.78
C THR A 231 13.61 6.61 -10.18
N ALA A 232 13.61 6.71 -8.85
CA ALA A 232 14.39 7.71 -8.12
C ALA A 232 15.07 7.08 -6.90
N ILE A 233 16.22 7.63 -6.53
CA ILE A 233 17.00 7.21 -5.35
C ILE A 233 16.98 8.31 -4.31
N VAL A 234 16.63 7.93 -3.09
CA VAL A 234 16.67 8.78 -1.90
C VAL A 234 17.95 8.50 -1.13
N ASP A 235 18.68 9.55 -0.79
CA ASP A 235 19.86 9.41 0.05
C ASP A 235 19.49 9.27 1.54
N ALA A 236 20.07 8.26 2.20
CA ALA A 236 20.02 8.02 3.63
C ALA A 236 21.28 8.52 4.37
N GLY A 237 22.20 9.21 3.68
CA GLY A 237 23.37 9.82 4.30
C GLY A 237 23.02 10.77 5.45
N GLY A 238 23.84 10.71 6.52
CA GLY A 238 23.69 11.50 7.74
C GLY A 238 22.55 11.09 8.67
N LEU A 239 21.76 10.07 8.30
CA LEU A 239 20.73 9.50 9.16
C LEU A 239 21.36 8.62 10.25
N GLN A 240 20.69 8.48 11.38
CA GLN A 240 21.23 7.85 12.58
C GLN A 240 20.69 6.44 12.80
N PRO A 241 21.53 5.51 13.27
CA PRO A 241 21.10 4.19 13.67
C PRO A 241 20.52 4.19 15.08
N LYS A 242 19.81 3.12 15.40
CA LYS A 242 19.59 2.66 16.77
C LYS A 242 20.90 2.13 17.37
N SER A 243 20.84 1.80 18.65
CA SER A 243 21.94 1.13 19.35
C SER A 243 22.36 -0.23 18.77
N ASP A 244 21.54 -0.83 17.88
CA ASP A 244 21.87 -2.07 17.19
C ASP A 244 22.81 -1.87 15.97
N GLY A 245 23.10 -0.62 15.58
CA GLY A 245 24.03 -0.29 14.49
C GLY A 245 23.54 -0.66 13.08
N VAL A 246 22.31 -1.16 12.93
CA VAL A 246 21.78 -1.67 11.65
C VAL A 246 20.48 -0.97 11.26
N HIS A 247 19.61 -0.70 12.23
CA HIS A 247 18.32 -0.12 11.95
C HIS A 247 18.32 1.39 12.19
N PHE A 248 17.67 2.15 11.33
CA PHE A 248 17.47 3.58 11.56
C PHE A 248 16.65 3.83 12.84
N ASP A 249 16.97 4.93 13.53
CA ASP A 249 16.13 5.43 14.60
C ASP A 249 14.83 6.07 14.05
N THR A 250 13.89 6.37 14.96
CA THR A 250 12.59 6.93 14.55
C THR A 250 12.72 8.29 13.86
N PRO A 251 13.46 9.29 14.40
CA PRO A 251 13.66 10.57 13.71
C PRO A 251 14.24 10.43 12.29
N SER A 252 15.19 9.51 12.11
CA SER A 252 15.79 9.22 10.82
C SER A 252 14.81 8.58 9.85
N LEU A 253 13.98 7.63 10.31
CA LEU A 253 12.92 7.06 9.49
C LEU A 253 11.87 8.10 9.09
N ARG A 254 11.55 9.07 9.96
CA ARG A 254 10.66 10.18 9.60
C ARG A 254 11.24 11.02 8.48
N THR A 255 12.49 11.44 8.64
CA THR A 255 13.24 12.21 7.64
C THR A 255 13.30 11.45 6.32
N LEU A 256 13.60 10.15 6.37
CA LEU A 256 13.68 9.31 5.18
C LEU A 256 12.32 9.23 4.48
N GLY A 257 11.22 9.02 5.20
CA GLY A 257 9.87 8.99 4.61
C GLY A 257 9.47 10.28 3.91
N GLU A 258 9.85 11.44 4.45
CA GLU A 258 9.64 12.73 3.78
C GLU A 258 10.44 12.86 2.48
N ARG A 259 11.70 12.41 2.50
CA ARG A 259 12.55 12.37 1.29
C ARG A 259 11.95 11.44 0.23
N TYR A 260 11.43 10.28 0.62
CA TYR A 260 10.70 9.37 -0.28
C TYR A 260 9.45 10.02 -0.89
N ALA A 261 8.67 10.76 -0.11
CA ALA A 261 7.48 11.44 -0.61
C ALA A 261 7.84 12.53 -1.62
N ALA A 262 8.88 13.32 -1.34
CA ALA A 262 9.37 14.34 -2.28
C ALA A 262 9.82 13.73 -3.62
N ALA A 263 10.56 12.61 -3.59
CA ALA A 263 10.97 11.90 -4.80
C ALA A 263 9.79 11.31 -5.56
N MET A 264 8.81 10.72 -4.85
CA MET A 264 7.60 10.16 -5.45
C MET A 264 6.77 11.22 -6.17
N LEU A 265 6.51 12.36 -5.51
CA LEU A 265 5.77 13.48 -6.08
C LEU A 265 6.46 14.03 -7.33
N LYS A 266 7.79 14.14 -7.32
CA LYS A 266 8.56 14.58 -8.50
C LYS A 266 8.37 13.64 -9.69
N LEU A 267 8.44 12.32 -9.47
CA LEU A 267 8.20 11.33 -10.53
C LEU A 267 6.76 11.41 -11.08
N GLN A 268 5.78 11.57 -10.20
CA GLN A 268 4.38 11.68 -10.59
C GLN A 268 4.08 12.97 -11.36
N GLN A 269 4.68 14.10 -10.99
CA GLN A 269 4.54 15.38 -11.70
C GLN A 269 5.14 15.33 -13.10
N ALA A 270 6.37 14.80 -13.25
CA ALA A 270 7.02 14.67 -14.55
C ALA A 270 6.20 13.84 -15.54
N LYS A 271 5.47 12.82 -15.05
CA LYS A 271 4.56 12.02 -15.89
C LYS A 271 3.36 12.83 -16.38
N VAL A 272 2.78 13.68 -15.55
CA VAL A 272 1.65 14.55 -15.94
C VAL A 272 2.10 15.54 -17.02
N GLU A 273 3.29 16.13 -16.88
CA GLU A 273 3.85 17.06 -17.86
C GLU A 273 4.12 16.39 -19.21
N ASN A 274 4.68 15.18 -19.23
CA ASN A 274 4.94 14.43 -20.46
C ASN A 274 3.68 13.86 -21.14
N SER A 275 2.52 13.87 -20.47
CA SER A 275 1.24 13.41 -21.03
C SER A 275 0.41 14.54 -21.66
N ARG A 276 0.86 15.78 -21.56
CA ARG A 276 0.20 16.97 -22.14
C ARG A 276 0.83 17.35 -23.47
#